data_AF-A0A067DXK4-F1
#
_entry.id   AF-A0A067DXK4-F1
#
_cell.length_a   1.000
_cell.length_b   1.000
_cell.length_c   1.000
_cell.angle_alpha   90.00
_cell.angle_beta   90.00
_cell.angle_gamma   90.00
#
_symmetry.space_group_name_H-M   'P 1'
#
loop_
_entity.id
_entity.type
_entity.pdbx_description
1 polymer ?
#
loop_
_entity_poly.entity_id
_entity_poly.type
_entity_poly.pdbx_seq_one_letter_code
_entity_poly.pdbx_strand_id
1 'polypeptide(L)'
;MQELRVSSGFGGIVLSPVGTHCVSKEDYSLIKRKGLAVVDCSWARLGDVPFVKLRCSAPRLLPWLVAANPVNYGRPCELSCVEALSAALIICGEEETANLLLGKFKWGHAFLSLNRELLKAYSKCENSADIISVQNDWLSQQSRVPKVPSDVEGVDSNEDEASSDASDDVLPPLEKNMNHMNLLESDGEESE
;
A
#
# COMPACT_ATOMS: atom_id res chain seq x y z
N MET A 1 15.66 -12.81 5.38
CA MET A 1 15.16 -12.43 4.06
C MET A 1 16.05 -13.08 3.02
N GLN A 2 15.47 -13.64 1.96
CA GLN A 2 16.20 -14.28 0.87
C GLN A 2 15.79 -13.59 -0.43
N GLU A 3 16.76 -13.30 -1.28
CA GLU A 3 16.51 -12.80 -2.63
C GLU A 3 16.23 -13.96 -3.58
N LEU A 4 15.23 -13.79 -4.45
CA LEU A 4 14.82 -14.78 -5.44
C LEU A 4 14.77 -14.13 -6.81
N ARG A 5 15.26 -14.83 -7.83
CA ARG A 5 15.08 -14.39 -9.22
C ARG A 5 13.61 -14.50 -9.60
N VAL A 6 13.10 -13.57 -10.41
CA VAL A 6 11.70 -13.58 -10.88
C VAL A 6 11.31 -14.89 -11.57
N SER A 7 12.27 -15.53 -12.26
CA SER A 7 12.09 -16.84 -12.91
C SER A 7 12.05 -18.01 -11.92
N SER A 8 12.55 -17.82 -10.70
CA SER A 8 12.47 -18.81 -9.64
C SER A 8 11.04 -18.85 -9.12
N GLY A 9 10.42 -20.03 -9.13
CA GLY A 9 9.07 -20.17 -8.61
C GLY A 9 8.99 -19.88 -7.12
N PHE A 10 7.96 -19.16 -6.68
CA PHE A 10 7.65 -18.96 -5.27
C PHE A 10 6.29 -19.57 -4.92
N GLY A 11 6.30 -20.51 -3.97
CA GLY A 11 5.11 -21.26 -3.60
C GLY A 11 4.17 -20.55 -2.61
N GLY A 12 4.62 -19.45 -2.00
CA GLY A 12 3.85 -18.66 -1.04
C GLY A 12 3.07 -17.51 -1.68
N ILE A 13 2.73 -16.51 -0.86
CA ILE A 13 2.05 -15.29 -1.31
C ILE A 13 3.06 -14.34 -1.94
N VAL A 14 2.73 -13.79 -3.11
CA VAL A 14 3.52 -12.71 -3.72
C VAL A 14 2.65 -11.47 -3.84
N LEU A 15 3.10 -10.36 -3.25
CA LEU A 15 2.49 -9.06 -3.50
C LEU A 15 2.85 -8.61 -4.91
N SER A 16 1.84 -8.51 -5.76
CA SER A 16 2.04 -8.26 -7.19
C SER A 16 0.80 -7.59 -7.80
N PRO A 17 0.99 -6.64 -8.74
CA PRO A 17 -0.13 -5.97 -9.40
C PRO A 17 -0.94 -6.88 -10.34
N VAL A 18 -0.48 -8.12 -10.58
CA VAL A 18 -1.22 -9.13 -11.36
C VAL A 18 -2.14 -9.99 -10.50
N GLY A 19 -2.18 -9.76 -9.19
CA GLY A 19 -3.12 -10.43 -8.31
C GLY A 19 -4.56 -10.03 -8.63
N THR A 20 -5.49 -10.96 -8.43
CA THR A 20 -6.94 -10.70 -8.58
C THR A 20 -7.67 -10.56 -7.24
N HIS A 21 -7.00 -10.94 -6.15
CA HIS A 21 -7.52 -10.88 -4.80
C HIS A 21 -6.59 -10.01 -3.94
N CYS A 22 -7.17 -9.19 -3.07
CA CYS A 22 -6.42 -8.49 -2.03
C CYS A 22 -5.95 -9.48 -0.96
N VAL A 23 -4.78 -9.20 -0.39
CA VAL A 23 -4.31 -9.94 0.79
C VAL A 23 -5.30 -9.76 1.95
N SER A 24 -5.65 -10.85 2.62
CA SER A 24 -6.52 -10.85 3.81
C SER A 24 -6.10 -11.93 4.81
N LYS A 25 -6.85 -12.10 5.91
CA LYS A 25 -6.58 -13.13 6.91
C LYS A 25 -6.53 -14.56 6.37
N GLU A 26 -7.27 -14.85 5.29
CA GLU A 26 -7.27 -16.17 4.66
C GLU A 26 -5.88 -16.63 4.22
N ASP A 27 -4.99 -15.67 3.93
CA ASP A 27 -3.63 -15.92 3.48
C ASP A 27 -2.66 -16.27 4.62
N TYR A 28 -3.05 -16.08 5.89
CA TYR A 28 -2.20 -16.34 7.07
C TYR A 28 -1.57 -17.74 7.04
N SER A 29 -2.40 -18.76 6.80
CA SER A 29 -1.94 -20.15 6.78
C SER A 29 -0.95 -20.43 5.66
N LEU A 30 -1.08 -19.73 4.51
CA LEU A 30 -0.16 -19.90 3.39
C LEU A 30 1.15 -19.17 3.65
N ILE A 31 1.09 -17.94 4.19
CA ILE A 31 2.26 -17.16 4.59
C ILE A 31 3.09 -17.93 5.62
N LYS A 32 2.46 -18.50 6.65
CA LYS A 32 3.14 -19.26 7.69
C LYS A 32 3.87 -20.51 7.15
N ARG A 33 3.27 -21.20 6.17
CA ARG A 33 3.83 -22.44 5.62
C ARG A 33 4.86 -22.21 4.51
N LYS A 34 4.66 -21.20 3.67
CA LYS A 34 5.41 -21.03 2.41
C LYS A 34 6.04 -19.65 2.24
N GLY A 35 5.76 -18.72 3.13
CA GLY A 35 6.32 -17.37 3.14
C GLY A 35 5.50 -16.34 2.36
N LEU A 36 5.96 -15.10 2.49
CA LEU A 36 5.47 -13.91 1.82
C LEU A 36 6.63 -13.27 1.05
N ALA A 37 6.39 -12.85 -0.18
CA ALA A 37 7.36 -12.18 -1.02
C ALA A 37 6.77 -10.90 -1.64
N VAL A 38 7.65 -9.98 -1.99
CA VAL A 38 7.36 -8.75 -2.73
C VAL A 38 8.33 -8.67 -3.90
N VAL A 39 7.93 -8.02 -4.98
CA VAL A 39 8.80 -7.77 -6.13
C VAL A 39 9.63 -6.52 -5.85
N ASP A 40 10.94 -6.69 -5.68
CA ASP A 40 11.86 -5.57 -5.46
C ASP A 40 12.15 -4.84 -6.78
N CYS A 41 11.53 -3.68 -6.94
CA CYS A 41 11.76 -2.78 -8.07
C CYS A 41 11.51 -1.34 -7.64
N SER A 42 12.14 -0.38 -8.32
CA SER A 42 11.74 1.01 -8.17
C SER A 42 10.44 1.27 -8.90
N TRP A 43 9.63 2.20 -8.40
CA TRP A 43 8.39 2.62 -9.06
C TRP A 43 8.62 3.07 -10.51
N ALA A 44 9.76 3.72 -10.78
CA ALA A 44 10.18 4.12 -12.13
C ALA A 44 10.41 2.96 -13.11
N ARG A 45 10.62 1.74 -12.61
CA ARG A 45 10.94 0.54 -13.41
C ARG A 45 9.90 -0.56 -13.27
N LEU A 46 8.74 -0.25 -12.69
CA LEU A 46 7.68 -1.23 -12.50
C LEU A 46 7.21 -1.83 -13.84
N GLY A 47 7.14 -1.01 -14.89
CA GLY A 47 6.80 -1.46 -16.25
C GLY A 47 7.83 -2.39 -16.89
N ASP A 48 9.10 -2.35 -16.45
CA ASP A 48 10.16 -3.23 -16.95
C ASP A 48 10.08 -4.63 -16.33
N VAL A 49 9.33 -4.80 -15.25
CA VAL A 49 9.25 -6.06 -14.52
C VAL A 49 8.47 -7.06 -15.39
N PRO A 50 9.07 -8.21 -15.73
CA PRO A 50 8.39 -9.22 -16.54
C PRO A 50 7.40 -10.01 -15.68
N PHE A 51 6.30 -9.39 -15.27
CA PHE A 51 5.26 -10.04 -14.43
C PHE A 51 4.70 -11.31 -15.07
N VAL A 52 4.67 -11.40 -16.40
CA VAL A 52 4.29 -12.60 -17.15
C VAL A 52 5.21 -13.80 -16.83
N LYS A 53 6.48 -13.55 -16.46
CA LYS A 53 7.44 -14.59 -16.09
C LYS A 53 7.40 -14.93 -14.60
N LEU A 54 6.63 -14.20 -13.80
CA LEU A 54 6.53 -14.39 -12.36
C LEU A 54 5.79 -15.70 -12.06
N ARG A 55 6.54 -16.73 -11.68
CA ARG A 55 5.98 -18.03 -11.30
C ARG A 55 5.57 -18.02 -9.83
N CYS A 56 4.36 -17.54 -9.54
CA CYS A 56 3.82 -17.53 -8.19
C CYS A 56 2.50 -18.30 -8.11
N SER A 57 2.30 -19.03 -7.00
CA SER A 57 1.08 -19.82 -6.81
C SER A 57 -0.10 -18.99 -6.31
N ALA A 58 0.16 -17.88 -5.63
CA ALA A 58 -0.87 -17.05 -5.01
C ALA A 58 -0.48 -15.57 -5.05
N PRO A 59 -0.63 -14.89 -6.20
CA PRO A 59 -0.45 -13.45 -6.28
C PRO A 59 -1.58 -12.74 -5.50
N ARG A 60 -1.23 -11.69 -4.78
CA ARG A 60 -2.16 -10.83 -4.04
C ARG A 60 -1.91 -9.37 -4.31
N LEU A 61 -2.99 -8.60 -4.39
CA LEU A 61 -2.97 -7.15 -4.36
C LEU A 61 -2.82 -6.68 -2.92
N LEU A 62 -2.11 -5.57 -2.74
CA LEU A 62 -2.16 -4.85 -1.48
C LEU A 62 -3.32 -3.83 -1.53
N PRO A 63 -4.13 -3.71 -0.47
CA PRO A 63 -5.15 -2.68 -0.43
C PRO A 63 -4.53 -1.28 -0.35
N TRP A 64 -5.35 -0.27 -0.62
CA TRP A 64 -4.97 1.13 -0.57
C TRP A 64 -4.45 1.49 0.83
N LEU A 65 -3.24 2.03 0.84
CA LEU A 65 -2.50 2.50 2.00
C LEU A 65 -1.61 3.66 1.53
N VAL A 66 -1.14 4.44 2.50
CA VAL A 66 -0.33 5.63 2.25
C VAL A 66 1.13 5.38 2.66
N ALA A 67 2.06 5.77 1.79
CA ALA A 67 3.49 5.65 2.07
C ALA A 67 3.92 6.62 3.18
N ALA A 68 4.76 6.15 4.10
CA ALA A 68 5.45 6.96 5.10
C ALA A 68 6.98 6.94 4.92
N ASN A 69 7.48 6.26 3.90
CA ASN A 69 8.89 6.30 3.55
C ASN A 69 9.31 7.70 3.07
N PRO A 70 10.58 8.11 3.26
CA PRO A 70 11.04 9.47 2.94
C PRO A 70 10.97 9.84 1.46
N VAL A 71 10.91 8.87 0.55
CA VAL A 71 10.93 9.12 -0.90
C VAL A 71 9.52 9.47 -1.40
N ASN A 72 8.53 8.72 -0.93
CA ASN A 72 7.15 8.81 -1.39
C ASN A 72 6.18 9.21 -0.28
N TYR A 73 6.64 9.94 0.74
CA TYR A 73 5.82 10.26 1.90
C TYR A 73 4.47 10.87 1.49
N GLY A 74 3.41 10.33 2.07
CA GLY A 74 2.03 10.70 1.78
C GLY A 74 1.48 10.11 0.48
N ARG A 75 2.30 9.62 -0.45
CA ARG A 75 1.77 9.13 -1.72
C ARG A 75 0.93 7.86 -1.54
N PRO A 76 -0.29 7.81 -2.09
CA PRO A 76 -1.12 6.62 -2.02
C PRO A 76 -0.54 5.48 -2.87
N CYS A 77 -0.61 4.26 -2.35
CA CYS A 77 -0.17 3.02 -3.03
C CYS A 77 1.31 2.95 -3.45
N GLU A 78 2.10 4.01 -3.29
CA GLU A 78 3.54 4.05 -3.61
C GLU A 78 4.43 3.59 -2.44
N LEU A 79 4.04 2.48 -1.81
CA LEU A 79 4.75 1.92 -0.65
C LEU A 79 6.14 1.41 -1.03
N SER A 80 7.06 1.45 -0.07
CA SER A 80 8.31 0.71 -0.16
C SER A 80 8.09 -0.79 0.05
N CYS A 81 9.04 -1.62 -0.41
CA CYS A 81 8.99 -3.08 -0.22
C CYS A 81 8.80 -3.51 1.24
N VAL A 82 9.41 -2.78 2.19
CA VAL A 82 9.24 -3.07 3.62
C VAL A 82 7.84 -2.70 4.12
N GLU A 83 7.29 -1.56 3.71
CA GLU A 83 5.93 -1.15 4.07
C GLU A 83 4.89 -2.12 3.49
N ALA A 84 5.06 -2.56 2.25
CA ALA A 84 4.17 -3.53 1.60
C ALA A 84 4.17 -4.88 2.33
N LEU A 85 5.35 -5.40 2.68
CA LEU A 85 5.47 -6.64 3.45
C LEU A 85 4.86 -6.50 4.85
N SER A 86 5.17 -5.42 5.55
CA SER A 86 4.65 -5.17 6.89
C SER A 86 3.13 -4.99 6.88
N ALA A 87 2.57 -4.29 5.91
CA ALA A 87 1.13 -4.15 5.73
C ALA A 87 0.45 -5.51 5.55
N ALA A 88 0.96 -6.35 4.64
CA ALA A 88 0.42 -7.68 4.41
C ALA A 88 0.50 -8.55 5.67
N LEU A 89 1.61 -8.50 6.41
CA LEU A 89 1.75 -9.20 7.69
C LEU A 89 0.72 -8.74 8.72
N ILE A 90 0.51 -7.43 8.89
CA ILE A 90 -0.49 -6.88 9.82
C ILE A 90 -1.90 -7.32 9.43
N ILE A 91 -2.24 -7.22 8.15
CA ILE A 91 -3.56 -7.63 7.63
C ILE A 91 -3.82 -9.12 7.91
N CYS A 92 -2.79 -9.96 7.79
CA CYS A 92 -2.88 -11.38 8.09
C CYS A 92 -2.77 -11.72 9.59
N GLY A 93 -2.50 -10.75 10.47
CA GLY A 93 -2.40 -10.95 11.93
C GLY A 93 -1.00 -11.21 12.48
N GLU A 94 0.06 -11.05 11.68
CA GLU A 94 1.47 -11.15 12.07
C GLU A 94 2.08 -9.77 12.42
N GLU A 95 1.44 -9.06 13.36
CA GLU A 95 1.81 -7.68 13.72
C GLU A 95 3.22 -7.57 14.33
N GLU A 96 3.63 -8.52 15.18
CA GLU A 96 4.96 -8.52 15.79
C GLU A 96 6.07 -8.58 14.74
N THR A 97 5.92 -9.45 13.74
CA THR A 97 6.89 -9.58 12.63
C THR A 97 6.93 -8.29 11.81
N ALA A 98 5.78 -7.66 11.53
CA ALA A 98 5.70 -6.39 10.83
C ALA A 98 6.42 -5.25 11.59
N ASN A 99 6.24 -5.20 12.92
CA ASN A 99 6.90 -4.24 13.80
C ASN A 99 8.42 -4.44 13.81
N LEU A 100 8.90 -5.69 13.81
CA LEU A 100 10.33 -6.00 13.71
C LEU A 100 10.95 -5.57 12.36
N LEU A 101 10.19 -5.68 11.27
CA LEU A 101 10.64 -5.21 9.95
C LEU A 101 10.74 -3.69 9.90
N LEU A 102 9.69 -2.99 10.32
CA LEU A 102 9.64 -1.53 10.31
C LEU A 102 10.59 -0.90 11.33
N GLY A 103 10.82 -1.55 12.48
CA GLY A 103 11.72 -1.09 13.52
C GLY A 103 13.19 -0.95 13.10
N LYS A 104 13.58 -1.54 11.96
CA LYS A 104 14.91 -1.33 11.36
C LYS A 104 15.07 0.05 10.72
N PHE A 105 13.97 0.76 10.50
CA PHE A 105 13.92 2.05 9.85
C PHE A 105 13.48 3.11 10.86
N LYS A 106 14.24 4.20 10.97
CA LYS A 106 13.91 5.31 11.89
C LYS A 106 12.50 5.85 11.65
N TRP A 107 12.06 5.90 10.39
CA TRP A 107 10.73 6.37 9.97
C TRP A 107 9.65 5.27 9.99
N GLY A 108 10.00 4.00 10.26
CA GLY A 108 9.07 2.88 10.09
C GLY A 108 7.82 2.95 10.97
N HIS A 109 7.93 3.57 12.15
CA HIS A 109 6.80 3.81 13.04
C HIS A 109 5.77 4.77 12.44
N ALA A 110 6.20 5.71 11.59
CA ALA A 110 5.31 6.66 10.93
C ALA A 110 4.32 5.95 9.98
N PHE A 111 4.73 4.84 9.36
CA PHE A 111 3.84 4.03 8.52
C PHE A 111 2.65 3.48 9.30
N LEU A 112 2.91 2.98 10.51
CA LEU A 112 1.87 2.44 11.39
C LEU A 112 0.94 3.53 11.90
N SER A 113 1.50 4.69 12.27
CA SER A 113 0.71 5.85 12.73
C SER A 113 -0.19 6.38 11.61
N LEU A 114 0.37 6.60 10.43
CA LEU A 114 -0.32 7.15 9.27
C LEU A 114 -1.49 6.27 8.81
N ASN A 115 -1.31 4.95 8.84
CA ASN A 115 -2.31 4.00 8.36
C ASN A 115 -3.08 3.30 9.48
N ARG A 116 -3.01 3.79 10.71
CA ARG A 116 -3.49 3.07 11.91
C ARG A 116 -4.94 2.62 11.80
N GLU A 117 -5.83 3.50 11.37
CA GLU A 117 -7.26 3.21 11.27
C GLU A 117 -7.56 2.18 10.19
N LEU A 118 -6.95 2.35 9.01
CA LEU A 118 -7.08 1.41 7.89
C LEU A 118 -6.49 0.04 8.21
N LEU A 119 -5.27 -0.04 8.73
CA LEU A 119 -4.65 -1.31 9.11
C LEU A 119 -5.47 -2.05 10.17
N LYS A 120 -6.06 -1.32 11.13
CA LYS A 120 -6.98 -1.89 12.13
C LYS A 120 -8.30 -2.35 11.54
N ALA A 121 -8.79 -1.69 10.49
CA ALA A 121 -10.01 -2.10 9.80
C ALA A 121 -9.74 -3.34 8.93
N TYR A 122 -8.67 -3.33 8.13
CA TYR A 122 -8.26 -4.45 7.29
C TYR A 122 -7.90 -5.69 8.11
N SER A 123 -7.30 -5.55 9.30
CA SER A 123 -7.01 -6.68 10.18
C SER A 123 -8.25 -7.34 10.79
N LYS A 124 -9.46 -6.83 10.52
CA LYS A 124 -10.73 -7.46 10.88
C LYS A 124 -11.39 -8.17 9.71
N CYS A 125 -10.98 -7.89 8.48
CA CYS A 125 -11.51 -8.49 7.26
C CYS A 125 -11.06 -9.95 7.14
N GLU A 126 -11.98 -10.84 6.77
CA GLU A 126 -11.66 -12.27 6.63
C GLU A 126 -11.17 -12.57 5.21
N ASN A 127 -11.81 -11.98 4.21
CA ASN A 127 -11.56 -12.27 2.79
C ASN A 127 -11.24 -11.01 1.97
N SER A 128 -10.84 -11.20 0.72
CA SER A 128 -10.53 -10.11 -0.22
C SER A 128 -11.71 -9.15 -0.47
N ALA A 129 -12.95 -9.61 -0.45
CA ALA A 129 -14.11 -8.76 -0.72
C ALA A 129 -14.36 -7.80 0.45
N ASP A 130 -14.19 -8.26 1.69
CA ASP A 130 -14.27 -7.42 2.89
C ASP A 130 -13.24 -6.29 2.84
N ILE A 131 -12.00 -6.62 2.44
CA ILE A 131 -10.90 -5.65 2.28
C ILE A 131 -11.29 -4.57 1.26
N ILE A 132 -11.82 -4.98 0.10
CA ILE A 132 -12.25 -4.05 -0.95
C ILE A 132 -13.41 -3.17 -0.47
N SER A 133 -14.37 -3.72 0.29
CA SER A 133 -15.48 -2.95 0.86
C SER A 133 -14.96 -1.85 1.80
N VAL A 134 -14.12 -2.22 2.77
CA VAL A 134 -13.53 -1.28 3.73
C VAL A 134 -12.72 -0.19 3.01
N GLN A 135 -11.95 -0.58 2.00
CA GLN A 135 -11.17 0.34 1.18
C GLN A 135 -12.08 1.37 0.48
N ASN A 136 -13.13 0.91 -0.18
CA ASN A 136 -14.03 1.79 -0.93
C ASN A 136 -14.81 2.72 0.00
N ASP A 137 -15.26 2.21 1.15
CA ASP A 137 -15.93 3.01 2.16
C ASP A 137 -15.02 4.13 2.67
N TRP A 138 -13.76 3.81 2.96
CA TRP A 138 -12.75 4.80 3.39
C TRP A 138 -12.54 5.89 2.33
N LEU A 139 -12.31 5.49 1.08
CA LEU A 139 -12.09 6.44 -0.03
C LEU A 139 -13.32 7.33 -0.29
N SER A 140 -14.53 6.80 -0.11
CA SER A 140 -15.77 7.56 -0.25
C SER A 140 -15.98 8.60 0.87
N GLN A 141 -15.51 8.31 2.08
CA GLN A 141 -15.61 9.24 3.22
C GLN A 141 -14.63 10.39 3.07
N GLN A 142 -13.40 10.10 2.66
CA GLN A 142 -12.34 11.10 2.48
C GLN A 142 -12.63 12.05 1.31
N SER A 143 -13.29 11.58 0.25
CA SER A 143 -13.73 12.42 -0.88
C SER A 143 -14.92 13.33 -0.57
N ARG A 144 -15.62 13.10 0.55
CA ARG A 144 -16.75 13.93 1.01
C ARG A 144 -16.34 15.10 1.91
N VAL A 145 -15.09 15.14 2.37
CA VAL A 145 -14.57 16.31 3.11
C VAL A 145 -14.29 17.43 2.10
N PRO A 146 -14.99 18.57 2.16
CA PRO A 146 -14.70 19.69 1.27
C PRO A 146 -13.27 20.16 1.52
N LYS A 147 -12.43 20.15 0.49
CA LYS A 147 -11.15 20.87 0.51
C LYS A 147 -11.48 22.34 0.70
N VAL A 148 -11.06 22.92 1.83
CA VAL A 148 -11.13 24.37 2.03
C VAL A 148 -10.32 25.01 0.89
N PRO A 149 -10.89 25.91 0.08
CA PRO A 149 -10.12 26.62 -0.93
C PRO A 149 -9.05 27.46 -0.25
N SER A 150 -7.79 27.22 -0.56
CA SER A 150 -6.67 28.07 -0.15
C SER A 150 -6.64 29.31 -1.05
N ASP A 151 -7.60 30.21 -0.86
CA ASP A 151 -7.57 31.56 -1.43
C ASP A 151 -7.65 32.57 -0.29
N VAL A 152 -6.49 33.08 0.15
CA VAL A 152 -6.37 34.43 0.72
C VAL A 152 -4.97 34.95 0.45
N GLU A 153 -4.87 35.76 -0.60
CA GLU A 153 -3.80 36.72 -0.78
C GLU A 153 -3.87 37.81 0.32
N GLY A 154 -2.69 38.10 0.87
CA GLY A 154 -2.25 39.31 1.58
C GLY A 154 -3.25 40.24 2.29
N VAL A 155 -3.15 40.28 3.62
CA VAL A 155 -3.24 41.54 4.40
C VAL A 155 -2.24 41.50 5.55
N ASP A 156 -1.38 42.51 5.58
CA ASP A 156 -0.41 42.88 6.62
C ASP A 156 -1.14 43.54 7.80
N SER A 157 -0.96 43.06 9.04
CA SER A 157 -1.07 43.80 10.31
C SER A 157 -0.82 42.90 11.53
N ASN A 158 -0.04 43.42 12.47
CA ASN A 158 0.48 42.79 13.70
C ASN A 158 -0.58 42.48 14.80
N GLU A 159 -0.08 41.70 15.78
CA GLU A 159 -0.44 41.56 17.21
C GLU A 159 -1.26 40.32 17.64
N ASP A 160 -0.51 39.39 18.26
CA ASP A 160 -0.75 38.58 19.46
C ASP A 160 -2.14 37.96 19.70
N GLU A 161 -2.19 36.62 19.76
CA GLU A 161 -2.57 35.84 20.96
C GLU A 161 -2.65 34.31 20.67
N ALA A 162 -2.50 33.53 21.73
CA ALA A 162 -2.23 32.10 21.79
C ALA A 162 -3.19 31.15 21.04
N SER A 163 -2.67 30.02 20.53
CA SER A 163 -3.06 28.66 20.99
C SER A 163 -2.61 27.52 20.05
N SER A 164 -2.22 26.41 20.70
CA SER A 164 -2.12 25.01 20.24
C SER A 164 -1.38 24.72 18.93
N ASP A 165 -0.13 24.27 19.08
CA ASP A 165 0.59 23.44 18.11
C ASP A 165 -0.20 22.14 17.87
N ALA A 166 -1.02 22.12 16.82
CA ALA A 166 -1.49 20.92 16.18
C ALA A 166 -0.78 20.84 14.83
N SER A 167 0.22 19.97 14.75
CA SER A 167 0.98 19.67 13.54
C SER A 167 0.03 19.39 12.38
N ASP A 168 0.15 20.24 11.36
CA ASP A 168 -0.63 20.24 10.12
C ASP A 168 -0.26 19.01 9.26
N ASP A 169 -0.86 17.86 9.56
CA ASP A 169 -0.78 16.65 8.74
C ASP A 169 -1.67 16.82 7.50
N VAL A 170 -1.18 17.60 6.53
CA VAL A 170 -1.79 17.72 5.20
C VAL A 170 -1.66 16.38 4.47
N LEU A 171 -2.72 15.57 4.54
CA LEU A 171 -2.82 14.33 3.77
C LEU A 171 -2.92 14.65 2.27
N PRO A 172 -2.09 14.05 1.41
CA PRO A 172 -2.07 14.36 -0.02
C PRO A 172 -3.22 13.71 -0.79
N PRO A 173 -3.42 14.10 -2.07
CA PRO A 173 -4.59 13.72 -2.86
C PRO A 173 -4.78 12.21 -3.01
N LEU A 174 -6.03 11.77 -2.95
CA LEU A 174 -6.43 10.38 -3.19
C LEU A 174 -6.29 10.06 -4.68
N GLU A 175 -5.20 9.38 -5.05
CA GLU A 175 -5.03 8.82 -6.40
C GLU A 175 -5.57 7.39 -6.47
N LYS A 176 -5.91 6.97 -7.71
CA LYS A 176 -6.43 5.64 -8.05
C LYS A 176 -5.41 4.56 -7.64
N ASN A 177 -5.87 3.47 -7.04
CA ASN A 177 -5.00 2.36 -6.64
C ASN A 177 -4.28 1.77 -7.87
N MET A 178 -2.99 2.07 -8.02
CA MET A 178 -2.14 1.61 -9.13
C MET A 178 -1.77 0.13 -9.05
N ASN A 179 -2.12 -0.57 -7.94
CA ASN A 179 -1.88 -2.01 -7.84
C ASN A 179 -2.72 -2.79 -8.87
N HIS A 180 -3.76 -2.21 -9.46
CA HIS A 180 -4.48 -2.83 -10.57
C HIS A 180 -3.85 -2.43 -11.91
N MET A 181 -2.73 -3.05 -12.28
CA MET A 181 -2.19 -2.93 -13.65
C MET A 181 -3.11 -3.71 -14.59
N ASN A 182 -3.90 -3.02 -15.41
CA ASN A 182 -4.60 -3.65 -16.54
C ASN A 182 -3.54 -4.08 -17.57
N LEU A 183 -3.09 -5.33 -17.51
CA LEU A 183 -2.17 -5.93 -18.49
C LEU A 183 -2.86 -6.39 -19.78
N LEU A 184 -4.07 -5.89 -20.07
CA LEU A 184 -4.78 -6.18 -21.30
C LEU A 184 -4.73 -4.95 -22.20
N GLU A 185 -3.60 -4.75 -22.88
CA GLU A 185 -3.47 -4.00 -24.13
C GLU A 185 -2.05 -4.23 -24.69
N SER A 186 -1.77 -5.47 -25.06
CA SER A 186 -0.62 -5.84 -25.90
C SER A 186 -0.92 -7.14 -26.66
N ASP A 187 -2.16 -7.32 -27.11
CA ASP A 187 -2.43 -8.18 -28.26
C ASP A 187 -2.65 -7.23 -29.44
N GLY A 188 -1.52 -6.80 -30.01
CA GLY A 188 -1.52 -6.20 -31.33
C GLY A 188 -1.94 -7.28 -32.31
N GLU A 189 -3.14 -7.12 -32.84
CA GLU A 189 -3.66 -7.82 -34.00
C GLU A 189 -2.64 -7.76 -35.15
N GLU A 190 -2.04 -8.89 -35.50
CA GLU A 190 -1.64 -9.16 -36.88
C GLU A 190 -2.47 -10.35 -37.36
N SER A 191 -3.65 -10.02 -37.87
CA SER A 191 -4.39 -10.85 -38.81
C SER A 191 -4.43 -10.11 -40.14
N GLU A 192 -3.59 -10.52 -41.09
CA GLU A 192 -3.92 -11.04 -42.44
C GLU A 192 -2.64 -11.21 -43.28
#